data_AF-A0A8F1SAZ8-F1
#
_entry.id   AF-A0A8F1SAZ8-F1
#
_cell.length_a   1.000
_cell.length_b   1.000
_cell.length_c   1.000
_cell.angle_alpha   90.00
_cell.angle_beta   90.00
_cell.angle_gamma   90.00
#
_symmetry.space_group_name_H-M   'P 1'
#
loop_
_entity.id
_entity.type
_entity.pdbx_description
1 polymer ?
#
loop_
_entity_poly.entity_id
_entity_poly.type
_entity_poly.pdbx_seq_one_letter_code
_entity_poly.pdbx_strand_id
1 'polypeptide(L)'
;MAGADGFDFAVFNDASELVSRFIAVAIKNIEVQPSPLWLQCQLVAMGGKPINNIVDATNYMMLMTAQPTHAYDYDKLRGHKLGARMARDGEKVSLLNGKEYELTADDIVIADGEGVIGLAGIMGGADTEVSDDTKNIVFGVCQF
;
A
#
# COMPACT_ATOMS: atom_id res chain seq x y z
N MET A 1 -25.51 16.68 -15.34
CA MET A 1 -24.13 16.36 -15.70
C MET A 1 -23.22 17.15 -14.76
N ALA A 2 -22.83 16.54 -13.65
CA ALA A 2 -21.82 17.07 -12.75
C ALA A 2 -20.50 16.38 -13.10
N GLY A 3 -19.44 17.15 -13.31
CA GLY A 3 -18.12 16.63 -13.67
C GLY A 3 -17.64 15.62 -12.64
N ALA A 4 -17.06 14.51 -13.10
CA ALA A 4 -16.47 13.51 -12.23
C ALA A 4 -15.17 14.08 -11.63
N ASP A 5 -15.25 14.61 -10.41
CA ASP A 5 -14.09 14.95 -9.57
C ASP A 5 -13.38 13.68 -9.04
N GLY A 6 -13.21 12.66 -9.90
CA GLY A 6 -12.50 11.43 -9.60
C GLY A 6 -10.99 11.64 -9.59
N PHE A 7 -10.24 10.81 -8.87
CA PHE A 7 -8.82 10.65 -9.21
C PHE A 7 -8.72 9.91 -10.54
N ASP A 8 -7.79 10.32 -11.39
CA ASP A 8 -7.32 9.44 -12.45
C ASP A 8 -6.49 8.35 -11.78
N PHE A 9 -7.07 7.17 -11.61
CA PHE A 9 -6.44 6.06 -10.90
C PHE A 9 -6.82 4.75 -11.56
N ALA A 10 -5.82 3.96 -11.94
CA ALA A 10 -6.04 2.67 -12.59
C ALA A 10 -5.40 1.53 -11.79
N VAL A 11 -6.17 0.46 -11.64
CA VAL A 11 -5.72 -0.77 -10.99
C VAL A 11 -5.47 -1.83 -12.04
N PHE A 12 -4.37 -2.58 -11.91
CA PHE A 12 -4.07 -3.71 -12.77
C PHE A 12 -3.67 -4.95 -11.95
N ASN A 13 -3.77 -6.12 -12.58
CA ASN A 13 -3.35 -7.38 -12.01
C ASN A 13 -2.87 -8.30 -13.13
N ASP A 14 -1.56 -8.22 -13.40
CA ASP A 14 -0.92 -9.00 -14.47
C ASP A 14 -0.46 -10.38 -13.98
N ALA A 15 -0.65 -10.68 -12.69
CA ALA A 15 -0.34 -11.96 -12.06
C ALA A 15 -1.62 -12.66 -11.57
N SER A 16 -2.72 -12.60 -12.35
CA SER A 16 -4.05 -13.05 -11.93
C SER A 16 -4.15 -14.53 -11.53
N GLU A 17 -3.19 -15.37 -11.94
CA GLU A 17 -3.11 -16.77 -11.53
C GLU A 17 -2.64 -16.95 -10.08
N LEU A 18 -1.79 -16.04 -9.60
CA LEU A 18 -1.24 -16.04 -8.25
C LEU A 18 -1.97 -15.02 -7.36
N VAL A 19 -2.46 -13.93 -7.94
CA VAL A 19 -3.16 -12.87 -7.23
C VAL A 19 -4.64 -12.93 -7.61
N SER A 20 -5.41 -13.70 -6.86
CA SER A 20 -6.83 -13.91 -7.14
C SER A 20 -7.67 -12.63 -7.05
N ARG A 21 -7.22 -11.64 -6.27
CA ARG A 21 -7.92 -10.37 -6.09
C ARG A 21 -6.95 -9.24 -5.78
N PHE A 22 -7.10 -8.13 -6.51
CA PHE A 22 -6.43 -6.86 -6.24
C PHE A 22 -7.47 -5.74 -6.30
N ILE A 23 -7.74 -5.10 -5.17
CA ILE A 23 -8.72 -4.00 -5.08
C ILE A 23 -8.04 -2.82 -4.43
N ALA A 24 -8.23 -1.63 -4.99
CA ALA A 24 -7.74 -0.41 -4.40
C ALA A 24 -8.73 0.74 -4.58
N VAL A 25 -8.74 1.68 -3.64
CA VAL A 25 -9.56 2.88 -3.66
C VAL A 25 -8.70 4.10 -3.33
N ALA A 26 -8.83 5.16 -4.11
CA ALA A 26 -8.15 6.42 -3.86
C ALA A 26 -9.02 7.34 -3.00
N ILE A 27 -8.42 7.98 -2.00
CA ILE A 27 -9.07 8.82 -0.99
C ILE A 27 -8.38 10.19 -0.97
N LYS A 28 -9.18 11.26 -1.07
CA LYS A 28 -8.72 12.66 -1.16
C LYS A 28 -8.76 13.36 0.19
N ASN A 29 -7.92 14.38 0.33
CA ASN A 29 -7.99 15.38 1.41
C ASN A 29 -7.96 14.75 2.80
N ILE A 30 -7.04 13.82 3.00
CA ILE A 30 -6.74 13.27 4.32
C ILE A 30 -5.83 14.22 5.10
N GLU A 31 -5.85 14.07 6.42
CA GLU A 31 -4.91 14.72 7.33
C GLU A 31 -4.23 13.63 8.15
N VAL A 32 -2.92 13.50 8.00
CA VAL A 32 -2.11 12.56 8.78
C VAL A 32 -1.88 13.16 10.17
N GLN A 33 -2.28 12.41 11.19
CA GLN A 33 -2.20 12.85 12.58
C GLN A 33 -2.14 11.63 13.52
N PRO A 34 -1.79 11.82 14.80
CA PRO A 34 -1.84 10.74 15.77
C PRO A 34 -3.23 10.09 15.84
N SER A 35 -3.27 8.77 15.92
CA SER A 35 -4.52 8.01 16.06
C SER A 35 -5.30 8.40 17.30
N PRO A 36 -6.63 8.25 17.33
CA PRO A 36 -7.40 8.40 18.56
C PRO A 36 -6.96 7.36 19.60
N LEU A 37 -7.00 7.74 20.88
CA LEU A 37 -6.43 6.93 21.97
C LEU A 37 -6.95 5.49 21.99
N TRP A 38 -8.22 5.26 21.69
CA TRP A 38 -8.81 3.92 21.66
C TRP A 38 -8.12 3.02 20.62
N LEU A 39 -7.76 3.55 19.45
CA LEU A 39 -7.12 2.81 18.38
C LEU A 39 -5.67 2.48 18.75
N GLN A 40 -4.97 3.45 19.35
CA GLN A 40 -3.63 3.24 19.88
C GLN A 40 -3.63 2.12 20.93
N CYS A 41 -4.55 2.16 21.90
CA CYS A 41 -4.67 1.13 22.93
C CYS A 41 -4.97 -0.25 22.36
N GLN A 42 -5.86 -0.34 21.37
CA GLN A 42 -6.20 -1.61 20.73
C GLN A 42 -5.00 -2.21 19.99
N LEU A 43 -4.25 -1.39 19.24
CA LEU A 43 -3.05 -1.84 18.55
C LEU A 43 -1.99 -2.34 19.53
N VAL A 44 -1.74 -1.60 20.62
CA VAL A 44 -0.80 -2.02 21.66
C VAL A 44 -1.24 -3.34 22.30
N ALA A 45 -2.54 -3.52 22.57
CA ALA A 45 -3.08 -4.77 23.12
C ALA A 45 -2.90 -5.96 22.16
N MET A 46 -2.86 -5.71 20.84
CA MET A 46 -2.58 -6.71 19.81
C MET A 46 -1.09 -6.88 19.52
N GLY A 47 -0.20 -6.22 20.28
CA GLY A 47 1.25 -6.29 20.11
C GLY A 47 1.83 -5.37 19.01
N GLY A 48 1.00 -4.50 18.44
CA GLY A 48 1.41 -3.49 17.47
C GLY A 48 1.96 -2.22 18.13
N LYS A 49 2.62 -1.38 17.32
CA LYS A 49 3.08 -0.05 17.72
C LYS A 49 2.27 1.00 16.94
N PRO A 50 1.57 1.94 17.61
CA PRO A 50 0.90 3.04 16.94
C PRO A 50 1.89 3.95 16.20
N ILE A 51 1.51 4.44 15.02
CA ILE A 51 2.32 5.29 14.14
C ILE A 51 1.56 6.56 13.80
N ASN A 52 0.50 6.46 12.99
CA ASN A 52 -0.39 7.55 12.61
C ASN A 52 -1.78 6.99 12.26
N ASN A 53 -2.79 7.84 12.17
CA ASN A 53 -4.17 7.48 11.90
C ASN A 53 -4.38 6.61 10.65
N ILE A 54 -3.55 6.76 9.60
CA ILE A 54 -3.68 5.98 8.37
C ILE A 54 -3.07 4.59 8.53
N VAL A 55 -1.80 4.52 8.94
CA VAL A 55 -1.07 3.25 9.14
C VAL A 55 -1.71 2.41 10.24
N ASP A 56 -2.20 3.07 11.29
CA ASP A 56 -2.88 2.39 12.40
C ASP A 56 -4.23 1.83 11.96
N ALA A 57 -4.98 2.52 11.10
CA ALA A 57 -6.23 2.00 10.57
C ALA A 57 -6.01 0.76 9.70
N THR A 58 -4.97 0.76 8.84
CA THR A 58 -4.63 -0.42 8.03
C THR A 58 -4.16 -1.59 8.89
N ASN A 59 -3.31 -1.33 9.89
CA ASN A 59 -2.83 -2.35 10.82
C ASN A 59 -3.98 -2.92 11.66
N TYR A 60 -4.88 -2.08 12.14
CA TYR A 60 -6.02 -2.50 12.94
C TYR A 60 -6.99 -3.36 12.13
N MET A 61 -7.31 -2.95 10.90
CA MET A 61 -8.14 -3.76 9.98
C MET A 61 -7.47 -5.10 9.69
N MET A 62 -6.16 -5.11 9.43
CA MET A 62 -5.40 -6.33 9.18
C MET A 62 -5.44 -7.28 10.39
N LEU A 63 -5.19 -6.79 11.59
CA LEU A 63 -5.20 -7.61 12.81
C LEU A 63 -6.61 -8.13 13.15
N MET A 64 -7.65 -7.32 12.90
CA MET A 64 -9.03 -7.69 13.18
C MET A 64 -9.62 -8.70 12.18
N THR A 65 -9.23 -8.61 10.92
CA THR A 65 -9.83 -9.40 9.83
C THR A 65 -8.93 -10.50 9.29
N ALA A 66 -7.67 -10.54 9.75
CA ALA A 66 -6.61 -11.37 9.17
C ALA A 66 -6.37 -11.13 7.67
N GLN A 67 -6.83 -9.99 7.15
CA GLN A 67 -6.65 -9.60 5.75
C GLN A 67 -5.55 -8.53 5.65
N PRO A 68 -4.41 -8.80 5.01
CA PRO A 68 -3.40 -7.79 4.74
C PRO A 68 -4.01 -6.61 3.98
N THR A 69 -3.77 -5.41 4.52
CA THR A 69 -4.17 -4.14 3.89
C THR A 69 -2.98 -3.20 3.86
N HIS A 70 -2.95 -2.28 2.90
CA HIS A 70 -1.88 -1.31 2.77
C HIS A 70 -2.41 0.05 2.31
N ALA A 71 -1.72 1.11 2.71
CA ALA A 71 -1.97 2.46 2.23
C ALA A 71 -0.72 2.96 1.50
N TYR A 72 -0.92 3.52 0.32
CA TYR A 72 0.12 4.15 -0.49
C TYR A 72 -0.16 5.65 -0.57
N ASP A 73 0.88 6.47 -0.60
CA ASP A 73 0.73 7.89 -0.93
C ASP A 73 0.37 8.03 -2.43
N TYR A 74 -0.84 8.51 -2.72
CA TYR A 74 -1.32 8.64 -4.11
C TYR A 74 -0.44 9.61 -4.91
N ASP A 75 0.06 10.66 -4.29
CA ASP A 75 0.83 11.71 -4.95
C ASP A 75 2.25 11.21 -5.33
N LYS A 76 2.70 10.11 -4.71
CA LYS A 76 3.96 9.44 -5.03
C LYS A 76 3.82 8.30 -6.05
N LEU A 77 2.59 7.86 -6.36
CA LEU A 77 2.35 6.79 -7.34
C LEU A 77 2.57 7.30 -8.77
N ARG A 78 3.62 6.81 -9.43
CA ARG A 78 3.96 7.21 -10.79
C ARG A 78 2.92 6.70 -11.78
N GLY A 79 2.44 7.60 -12.64
CA GLY A 79 1.38 7.31 -13.60
C GLY A 79 0.02 6.98 -12.99
N HIS A 80 -0.18 7.24 -11.68
CA HIS A 80 -1.41 6.96 -10.93
C HIS A 80 -1.97 5.55 -11.15
N LYS A 81 -1.06 4.59 -11.21
CA LYS A 81 -1.36 3.16 -11.36
C LYS A 81 -0.90 2.41 -10.13
N LEU A 82 -1.62 1.33 -9.83
CA LEU A 82 -1.23 0.40 -8.79
C LEU A 82 -1.68 -1.00 -9.18
N GLY A 83 -0.79 -1.98 -9.05
CA GLY A 83 -1.16 -3.35 -9.35
C GLY A 83 -0.13 -4.37 -8.92
N ALA A 84 -0.48 -5.63 -9.16
CA ALA A 84 0.42 -6.76 -8.94
C ALA A 84 0.92 -7.31 -10.28
N ARG A 85 2.19 -7.72 -10.29
CA ARG A 85 2.83 -8.44 -11.39
C ARG A 85 3.99 -9.30 -10.86
N MET A 86 4.55 -10.14 -11.71
CA MET A 86 5.85 -10.77 -11.43
C MET A 86 6.98 -9.74 -11.52
N ALA A 87 7.99 -9.90 -10.67
CA ALA A 87 9.24 -9.15 -10.75
C ALA A 87 10.00 -9.50 -12.03
N ARG A 88 10.88 -8.59 -12.44
CA ARG A 88 11.88 -8.87 -13.46
C ARG A 88 13.15 -9.39 -12.77
N ASP A 89 13.85 -10.32 -13.41
CA ASP A 89 15.10 -10.83 -12.86
C ASP A 89 16.14 -9.70 -12.70
N GLY A 90 16.71 -9.57 -11.50
CA GLY A 90 17.61 -8.49 -11.13
C GLY A 90 16.93 -7.14 -10.84
N GLU A 91 15.59 -7.10 -10.78
CA GLU A 91 14.85 -5.90 -10.37
C GLU A 91 15.14 -5.58 -8.89
N LYS A 92 15.22 -4.30 -8.55
CA LYS A 92 15.58 -3.85 -7.21
C LYS A 92 14.44 -3.10 -6.55
N VAL A 93 14.22 -3.36 -5.27
CA VAL A 93 13.23 -2.65 -4.46
C VAL A 93 13.83 -2.21 -3.12
N SER A 94 13.64 -0.94 -2.78
CA SER A 94 13.91 -0.42 -1.43
C SER A 94 12.67 -0.53 -0.56
N LEU A 95 12.78 -1.28 0.53
CA LEU A 95 11.67 -1.55 1.44
C LEU A 95 11.70 -0.62 2.66
N LEU A 96 10.59 -0.57 3.40
CA LEU A 96 10.41 0.27 4.60
C LEU A 96 11.43 0.01 5.72
N ASN A 97 12.13 -1.13 5.69
CA ASN A 97 13.20 -1.44 6.63
C ASN A 97 14.55 -0.75 6.29
N GLY A 98 14.58 0.07 5.24
CA GLY A 98 15.77 0.78 4.76
C GLY A 98 16.77 -0.10 4.01
N LYS A 99 16.39 -1.32 3.63
CA LYS A 99 17.22 -2.24 2.85
C LYS A 99 16.74 -2.33 1.41
N GLU A 100 17.70 -2.46 0.51
CA GLU A 100 17.46 -2.79 -0.89
C GLU A 100 17.55 -4.31 -1.08
N TYR A 101 16.62 -4.86 -1.85
CA TYR A 101 16.58 -6.26 -2.22
C TYR A 101 16.60 -6.40 -3.74
N GLU A 102 17.37 -7.37 -4.21
CA GLU A 102 17.35 -7.83 -5.60
C GLU A 102 16.33 -8.97 -5.72
N LEU A 103 15.48 -8.88 -6.72
CA LEU A 103 14.33 -9.74 -6.95
C LEU A 103 14.61 -10.70 -8.11
N THR A 104 13.95 -11.84 -8.04
CA THR A 104 13.96 -12.89 -9.07
C THR A 104 12.64 -12.90 -9.82
N ALA A 105 12.60 -13.53 -10.99
CA ALA A 105 11.36 -13.66 -11.77
C ALA A 105 10.23 -14.43 -11.05
N ASP A 106 10.54 -15.12 -9.95
CA ASP A 106 9.58 -15.88 -9.13
C ASP A 106 8.89 -15.00 -8.06
N ASP A 107 9.35 -13.77 -7.85
CA ASP A 107 8.80 -12.87 -6.84
C ASP A 107 7.57 -12.13 -7.36
N ILE A 108 6.51 -12.06 -6.53
CA ILE A 108 5.34 -11.22 -6.80
C ILE A 108 5.59 -9.84 -6.20
N VAL A 109 5.37 -8.80 -7.00
CA VAL A 109 5.60 -7.41 -6.59
C VAL A 109 4.35 -6.56 -6.72
N ILE A 110 4.31 -5.52 -5.92
CA ILE A 110 3.42 -4.38 -6.13
C ILE A 110 4.17 -3.36 -6.98
N ALA A 111 3.55 -2.89 -8.06
CA ALA A 111 4.14 -1.95 -8.98
C ALA A 111 3.19 -0.79 -9.29
N ASP A 112 3.78 0.35 -9.60
CA ASP A 112 3.10 1.51 -10.16
C ASP A 112 3.29 1.57 -11.69
N GLY A 113 3.02 2.73 -12.30
CA GLY A 113 3.16 2.94 -13.74
C GLY A 113 4.60 2.87 -14.26
N GLU A 114 5.62 2.95 -13.40
CA GLU A 114 7.03 2.99 -13.80
C GLU A 114 7.88 1.86 -13.22
N GLY A 115 7.59 1.34 -12.04
CA GLY A 115 8.44 0.32 -11.42
C GLY A 115 7.86 -0.37 -10.18
N VAL A 116 8.68 -1.23 -9.58
CA VAL A 116 8.36 -1.89 -8.31
C VAL A 116 8.31 -0.87 -7.16
N ILE A 117 7.31 -1.01 -6.30
CA ILE A 117 7.10 -0.17 -5.11
C ILE A 117 6.83 -1.00 -3.85
N GLY A 118 7.04 -2.33 -3.89
CA GLY A 118 6.89 -3.19 -2.73
C GLY A 118 6.91 -4.67 -3.08
N LEU A 119 7.20 -5.49 -2.09
CA LEU A 119 7.16 -6.95 -2.18
C LEU A 119 5.78 -7.43 -1.73
N ALA A 120 5.07 -8.12 -2.62
CA ALA A 120 3.66 -8.43 -2.44
C ALA A 120 3.43 -9.32 -1.21
N GLY A 121 2.54 -8.87 -0.32
CA GLY A 121 2.19 -9.59 0.92
C GLY A 121 3.27 -9.60 2.00
N ILE A 122 4.45 -9.03 1.75
CA ILE A 122 5.59 -9.04 2.69
C ILE A 122 5.86 -7.64 3.24
N MET A 123 6.15 -6.66 2.37
CA MET A 123 6.52 -5.32 2.82
C MET A 123 6.34 -4.28 1.72
N GLY A 124 5.82 -3.10 2.10
CA GLY A 124 5.77 -1.94 1.21
C GLY A 124 7.15 -1.37 0.91
N GLY A 125 7.25 -0.65 -0.20
CA GLY A 125 8.44 0.13 -0.56
C GLY A 125 8.47 1.48 0.14
N ALA A 126 9.68 2.00 0.34
CA ALA A 126 9.88 3.30 0.99
C ALA A 126 9.39 4.47 0.13
N ASP A 127 9.44 4.35 -1.20
CA ASP A 127 9.15 5.43 -2.13
C ASP A 127 7.68 5.87 -2.13
N THR A 128 6.77 5.01 -1.68
CA THR A 128 5.32 5.25 -1.67
C THR A 128 4.74 5.27 -0.26
N GLU A 129 5.60 5.38 0.76
CA GLU A 129 5.19 5.42 2.17
C GLU A 129 4.34 6.67 2.46
N VAL A 130 3.32 6.48 3.30
CA VAL A 130 2.52 7.58 3.86
C VAL A 130 3.35 8.35 4.87
N SER A 131 3.50 9.65 4.64
CA SER A 131 4.23 10.60 5.47
C SER A 131 3.31 11.67 6.05
N ASP A 132 3.80 12.49 6.98
CA ASP A 132 3.02 13.58 7.58
C ASP A 132 2.50 14.60 6.54
N ASP A 133 3.19 14.71 5.40
CA ASP A 133 2.81 15.60 4.29
C ASP A 133 1.78 14.99 3.33
N THR A 134 1.41 13.71 3.49
CA THR A 134 0.53 13.00 2.58
C THR A 134 -0.90 13.55 2.67
N LYS A 135 -1.47 13.94 1.52
CA LYS A 135 -2.83 14.51 1.42
C LYS A 135 -3.82 13.56 0.77
N ASN A 136 -3.30 12.63 -0.03
CA ASN A 136 -4.07 11.74 -0.84
C ASN A 136 -3.49 10.34 -0.71
N ILE A 137 -4.33 9.33 -0.51
CA ILE A 137 -3.89 7.96 -0.33
C ILE A 137 -4.61 7.01 -1.28
N VAL A 138 -3.98 5.88 -1.54
CA VAL A 138 -4.63 4.70 -2.09
C VAL A 138 -4.66 3.62 -1.03
N PHE A 139 -5.85 3.19 -0.65
CA PHE A 139 -6.04 2.04 0.23
C PHE A 139 -6.22 0.78 -0.62
N GLY A 140 -5.34 -0.21 -0.42
CA GLY A 140 -5.29 -1.45 -1.18
C GLY A 140 -5.55 -2.69 -0.32
N VAL A 141 -6.25 -3.66 -0.90
CA VAL A 141 -6.51 -4.99 -0.34
C VAL A 141 -6.24 -6.03 -1.42
N CYS A 142 -5.40 -7.01 -1.11
CA CYS A 142 -4.94 -8.01 -2.07
C CYS A 142 -5.04 -9.42 -1.50
N GLN A 143 -5.29 -10.41 -2.36
CA GLN A 143 -5.24 -11.83 -2.04
C GLN A 143 -4.24 -12.52 -2.96
N PHE A 144 -3.13 -12.94 -2.35
CA PHE A 144 -2.04 -13.72 -2.95
C PHE A 144 -2.24 -15.21 -2.68
#